data_AF-C8PE99-F1
#
_entry.id   AF-C8PE99-F1
#
_cell.length_a   1.000
_cell.length_b   1.000
_cell.length_c   1.000
_cell.angle_alpha   90.00
_cell.angle_beta   90.00
_cell.angle_gamma   90.00
#
_symmetry.space_group_name_H-M   'P 1'
#
loop_
_entity.id
_entity.type
_entity.pdbx_description
1 polymer ?
#
loop_
_entity_poly.entity_id
_entity_poly.type
_entity_poly.pdbx_seq_one_letter_code
_entity_poly.pdbx_strand_id
1 'polypeptide(L)'
;MDYITQDFKVSYELTKAIAKSGAKGEMNGRAYSSSVKLTARNQYEEENSITNCVDLKEQELIVRILCKDDLTAGVLTTKFNQFFRKNGILKFNAGLPSFNNGAYTLTTDEDDAYWINFLNNITSSSPKK
;
A
#
# COMPACT_ATOMS: atom_id res chain seq x y z
N MET A 1 -16.65 5.13 -7.62
CA MET A 1 -17.13 6.51 -7.38
C MET A 1 -16.75 7.28 -8.61
N ASP A 2 -17.68 8.00 -9.21
CA ASP A 2 -17.38 8.86 -10.36
C ASP A 2 -17.19 10.30 -9.85
N TYR A 3 -16.12 10.96 -10.30
CA TYR A 3 -15.90 12.36 -9.95
C TYR A 3 -16.90 13.25 -10.69
N ILE A 4 -17.58 14.12 -9.95
CA ILE A 4 -18.39 15.20 -10.53
C ILE A 4 -17.46 16.37 -10.95
N THR A 5 -16.44 16.66 -10.13
CA THR A 5 -15.35 17.60 -10.41
C THR A 5 -14.08 17.10 -9.72
N GLN A 6 -12.92 17.23 -10.35
CA GLN A 6 -11.62 16.85 -9.77
C GLN A 6 -10.62 18.00 -9.90
N ASP A 7 -10.45 18.75 -8.82
CA ASP A 7 -9.58 19.95 -8.81
C ASP A 7 -8.10 19.62 -8.57
N PHE A 8 -7.79 18.42 -8.08
CA PHE A 8 -6.41 17.98 -7.85
C PHE A 8 -6.29 16.46 -7.99
N LYS A 9 -5.05 16.03 -8.23
CA LYS A 9 -4.66 14.63 -8.32
C LYS A 9 -3.47 14.40 -7.38
N VAL A 10 -3.54 13.34 -6.56
CA VAL A 10 -2.44 12.97 -5.68
C VAL A 10 -1.77 11.72 -6.23
N SER A 11 -0.45 11.79 -6.38
CA SER A 11 0.39 10.69 -6.80
C SER A 11 1.31 10.27 -5.67
N TYR A 12 1.48 8.97 -5.52
CA TYR A 12 2.31 8.34 -4.51
C TYR A 12 3.39 7.50 -5.17
N GLU A 13 4.55 7.43 -4.51
CA GLU A 13 5.66 6.59 -4.89
C GLU A 13 6.12 5.79 -3.67
N LEU A 14 6.11 4.46 -3.75
CA LEU A 14 6.66 3.58 -2.74
C LEU A 14 7.91 2.89 -3.28
N THR A 15 9.05 3.15 -2.64
CA THR A 15 10.32 2.48 -2.94
C THR A 15 10.46 1.15 -2.20
N LYS A 16 9.73 0.99 -1.08
CA LYS A 16 9.69 -0.21 -0.26
C LYS A 16 8.38 -0.31 0.49
N ALA A 17 7.80 -1.51 0.56
CA ALA A 17 6.67 -1.80 1.43
C ALA A 17 6.65 -3.28 1.82
N ILE A 18 5.98 -3.58 2.92
CA ILE A 18 5.63 -4.95 3.32
C ILE A 18 4.19 -5.22 2.86
N ALA A 19 4.00 -6.20 1.99
CA ALA A 19 2.67 -6.62 1.55
C ALA A 19 2.12 -7.74 2.45
N LYS A 20 0.88 -7.61 2.89
CA LYS A 20 0.13 -8.61 3.65
C LYS A 20 -1.27 -8.80 3.07
N SER A 21 -1.71 -10.04 2.89
CA SER A 21 -3.09 -10.36 2.50
C SER A 21 -4.03 -10.31 3.71
N GLY A 22 -5.20 -9.72 3.52
CA GLY A 22 -6.37 -9.90 4.38
C GLY A 22 -7.40 -10.76 3.67
N ALA A 23 -7.84 -11.84 4.32
CA ALA A 23 -8.98 -12.62 3.85
C ALA A 23 -10.29 -11.88 4.11
N LYS A 24 -11.38 -12.27 3.48
CA LYS A 24 -12.72 -11.83 3.86
C LYS A 24 -13.15 -12.49 5.16
N GLY A 25 -13.98 -11.81 5.92
CA GLY A 25 -14.55 -12.35 7.14
C GLY A 25 -15.49 -11.38 7.81
N GLU A 26 -15.82 -11.65 9.06
CA GLU A 26 -16.65 -10.79 9.89
C GLU A 26 -15.99 -10.56 11.24
N MET A 27 -15.99 -9.32 11.71
CA MET A 27 -15.51 -8.97 13.05
C MET A 27 -16.52 -8.02 13.69
N ASN A 28 -17.04 -8.40 14.86
CA ASN A 28 -18.01 -7.60 15.62
C ASN A 28 -19.23 -7.15 14.77
N GLY A 29 -19.80 -8.05 13.96
CA GLY A 29 -20.95 -7.72 13.10
C GLY A 29 -20.60 -6.94 11.83
N ARG A 30 -19.32 -6.68 11.56
CA ARG A 30 -18.87 -5.94 10.38
C ARG A 30 -18.13 -6.88 9.43
N ALA A 31 -18.73 -7.10 8.26
CA ALA A 31 -18.07 -7.80 7.17
C ALA A 31 -16.89 -6.98 6.65
N TYR A 32 -15.77 -7.64 6.39
CA TYR A 32 -14.63 -7.05 5.71
C TYR A 32 -14.28 -7.86 4.46
N SER A 33 -13.87 -7.17 3.41
CA SER A 33 -13.51 -7.75 2.12
C SER A 33 -12.05 -8.20 2.07
N SER A 34 -11.81 -9.17 1.20
CA SER A 34 -10.47 -9.60 0.80
C SER A 34 -9.67 -8.40 0.29
N SER A 35 -8.41 -8.27 0.72
CA SER A 35 -7.58 -7.12 0.35
C SER A 35 -6.10 -7.41 0.49
N VAL A 36 -5.27 -6.58 -0.12
CA VAL A 36 -3.83 -6.50 0.15
C VAL A 36 -3.54 -5.19 0.87
N LYS A 37 -2.81 -5.28 1.97
CA LYS A 37 -2.28 -4.14 2.73
C LYS A 37 -0.81 -3.99 2.41
N LEU A 38 -0.41 -2.86 1.83
CA LEU A 38 0.99 -2.46 1.70
C LEU A 38 1.31 -1.48 2.83
N THR A 39 2.26 -1.83 3.67
CA THR A 39 2.76 -0.96 4.74
C THR A 39 4.12 -0.40 4.35
N ALA A 40 4.21 0.92 4.20
CA ALA A 40 5.45 1.67 4.01
C ALA A 40 5.68 2.58 5.23
N ARG A 41 6.93 2.93 5.50
CA ARG A 41 7.31 3.72 6.67
C ARG A 41 8.40 4.70 6.33
N ASN A 42 8.26 5.91 6.86
CA ASN A 42 9.36 6.85 7.00
C ASN A 42 9.85 6.82 8.45
N GLN A 43 11.15 7.01 8.63
CA GLN A 43 11.79 7.18 9.93
C GLN A 43 12.41 8.57 9.99
N TYR A 44 12.25 9.22 11.14
CA TYR A 44 12.74 10.56 11.41
C TYR A 44 13.51 10.55 12.71
N GLU A 45 14.61 11.28 12.75
CA GLU A 45 15.32 11.62 13.97
C GLU A 45 14.76 12.94 14.50
N GLU A 46 14.40 12.97 15.78
CA GLU A 46 13.93 14.18 16.45
C GLU A 46 14.70 14.39 17.74
N GLU A 47 15.31 15.55 17.89
CA GLU A 47 16.01 15.92 19.12
C GLU A 47 14.99 16.18 20.23
N ASN A 48 15.16 15.46 21.34
CA ASN A 48 14.38 15.64 22.54
C ASN A 48 15.20 16.42 23.57
N SER A 49 14.97 17.72 23.64
CA SER A 49 15.69 18.63 24.53
C SER A 49 15.43 18.36 26.02
N ILE A 50 14.34 17.67 26.36
CA ILE A 50 13.99 17.35 27.76
C ILE A 50 14.82 16.18 28.26
N THR A 51 14.98 15.13 27.45
CA THR A 51 15.75 13.92 27.80
C THR A 51 17.19 13.97 27.28
N ASN A 52 17.55 14.99 26.51
CA ASN A 52 18.85 15.19 25.87
C ASN A 52 19.30 13.98 25.04
N CYS A 53 18.36 13.42 24.26
CA CYS A 53 18.61 12.32 23.34
C CYS A 53 18.00 12.59 21.95
N VAL A 54 18.36 11.76 20.98
CA VAL A 54 17.72 11.74 19.66
C VAL A 54 16.73 10.59 19.62
N ASP A 55 15.45 10.92 19.51
CA ASP A 55 14.37 9.94 19.39
C ASP A 55 14.18 9.55 17.92
N LEU A 56 13.93 8.26 17.68
CA LEU A 56 13.53 7.76 16.36
C LEU A 56 12.01 7.67 16.31
N LYS A 57 11.39 8.45 15.41
CA LYS A 57 9.95 8.41 15.15
C LYS A 57 9.66 7.69 13.83
N GLU A 58 8.61 6.89 13.82
CA GLU A 58 8.09 6.25 12.61
C GLU A 58 6.78 6.89 12.17
N GLN A 59 6.62 7.10 10.86
CA GLN A 59 5.35 7.46 10.25
C GLN A 59 4.96 6.39 9.24
N GLU A 60 3.88 5.66 9.53
CA GLU A 60 3.38 4.57 8.69
C GLU A 60 2.36 5.08 7.66
N LEU A 61 2.54 4.65 6.41
CA LEU A 61 1.57 4.75 5.33
C LEU A 61 1.06 3.35 4.97
N ILE A 62 -0.24 3.19 5.03
CA ILE A 62 -0.97 1.97 4.71
C ILE A 62 -1.75 2.19 3.42
N VAL A 63 -1.43 1.41 2.40
CA VAL A 63 -2.17 1.37 1.14
C VAL A 63 -2.98 0.09 1.10
N ARG A 64 -4.31 0.22 1.00
CA ARG A 64 -5.23 -0.91 0.87
C ARG A 64 -5.64 -1.07 -0.58
N ILE A 65 -5.51 -2.29 -1.09
CA ILE A 65 -5.97 -2.70 -2.41
C ILE A 65 -7.08 -3.72 -2.18
N LEU A 66 -8.29 -3.43 -2.64
CA LEU A 66 -9.40 -4.38 -2.53
C LEU A 66 -9.24 -5.49 -3.56
N CYS A 67 -9.60 -6.71 -3.15
CA CYS A 67 -9.55 -7.88 -4.03
C CYS A 67 -10.93 -8.53 -4.09
N LYS A 68 -11.22 -9.13 -5.24
CA LYS A 68 -12.48 -9.85 -5.47
C LYS A 68 -12.62 -11.10 -4.58
N ASP A 69 -11.49 -11.76 -4.25
CA ASP A 69 -11.44 -12.96 -3.43
C ASP A 69 -10.09 -13.14 -2.71
N ASP A 70 -10.08 -14.08 -1.75
CA ASP A 70 -8.92 -14.36 -0.89
C ASP A 70 -7.72 -14.92 -1.65
N LEU A 71 -7.99 -15.73 -2.68
CA LEU A 71 -6.95 -16.31 -3.54
C LEU A 71 -6.21 -15.20 -4.28
N THR A 72 -6.96 -14.25 -4.84
CA THR A 72 -6.44 -13.08 -5.55
C THR A 72 -5.61 -12.20 -4.63
N ALA A 73 -6.07 -11.98 -3.39
CA ALA A 73 -5.30 -11.26 -2.38
C ALA A 73 -3.96 -11.95 -2.05
N GLY A 74 -3.94 -13.29 -1.96
CA GLY A 74 -2.72 -14.07 -1.75
C GLY A 74 -1.73 -13.97 -2.92
N VAL A 75 -2.23 -14.07 -4.15
CA VAL A 75 -1.42 -13.93 -5.38
C VAL A 75 -0.81 -12.53 -5.47
N LEU A 76 -1.61 -11.47 -5.29
CA LEU A 76 -1.12 -10.09 -5.33
C LEU A 76 -0.09 -9.82 -4.24
N THR A 77 -0.34 -10.27 -3.01
CA THR A 77 0.62 -10.14 -1.90
C THR A 77 1.98 -10.73 -2.25
N THR A 78 1.99 -11.92 -2.85
CA THR A 78 3.23 -12.59 -3.28
C THR A 78 3.95 -11.76 -4.34
N LYS A 79 3.22 -11.26 -5.35
CA LYS A 79 3.79 -10.46 -6.43
C LYS A 79 4.35 -9.12 -5.93
N PHE A 80 3.64 -8.41 -5.06
CA PHE A 80 4.13 -7.16 -4.48
C PHE A 80 5.40 -7.39 -3.62
N ASN A 81 5.42 -8.42 -2.78
CA ASN A 81 6.61 -8.74 -2.00
C ASN A 81 7.81 -9.07 -2.91
N GLN A 82 7.60 -9.80 -4.02
CA GLN A 82 8.66 -10.04 -5.01
C GLN A 82 9.10 -8.75 -5.73
N PHE A 83 8.16 -7.88 -6.08
CA PHE A 83 8.42 -6.60 -6.75
C PHE A 83 9.31 -5.70 -5.88
N PHE A 84 8.96 -5.49 -4.61
CA PHE A 84 9.78 -4.69 -3.69
C PHE A 84 11.12 -5.34 -3.35
N ARG A 85 11.18 -6.68 -3.26
CA ARG A 85 12.46 -7.40 -3.08
C ARG A 85 13.44 -7.19 -4.25
N LYS A 86 12.92 -6.90 -5.45
CA LYS A 86 13.72 -6.54 -6.64
C LYS A 86 13.95 -5.03 -6.76
N ASN A 87 13.76 -4.26 -5.68
CA ASN A 87 13.85 -2.80 -5.65
C ASN A 87 12.92 -2.11 -6.65
N GLY A 88 11.75 -2.71 -6.92
CA GLY A 88 10.72 -2.09 -7.74
C GLY A 88 10.13 -0.86 -7.03
N ILE A 89 9.95 0.23 -7.79
CA ILE A 89 9.33 1.47 -7.33
C ILE A 89 7.87 1.49 -7.77
N LEU A 90 6.94 1.46 -6.82
CA LEU A 90 5.51 1.46 -7.08
C LEU A 90 5.00 2.89 -7.19
N LYS A 91 4.53 3.29 -8.38
CA LYS A 91 3.91 4.60 -8.63
C LYS A 91 2.42 4.44 -8.85
N PHE A 92 1.60 5.25 -8.18
CA PHE A 92 0.15 5.20 -8.33
C PHE A 92 -0.54 6.48 -7.92
N ASN A 93 -1.82 6.59 -8.25
CA ASN A 93 -2.66 7.69 -7.83
C ASN A 93 -3.68 7.17 -6.81
N ALA A 94 -4.00 8.01 -5.84
CA ALA A 94 -5.07 7.75 -4.89
C ALA A 94 -5.60 9.07 -4.32
N GLY A 95 -6.66 9.00 -3.52
CA GLY A 95 -7.12 10.13 -2.71
C GLY A 95 -6.13 10.56 -1.63
N LEU A 96 -6.51 11.57 -0.86
CA LEU A 96 -5.77 11.98 0.34
C LEU A 96 -5.79 10.87 1.40
N PRO A 97 -4.71 10.69 2.16
CA PRO A 97 -4.69 9.68 3.21
C PRO A 97 -5.54 10.14 4.39
N SER A 98 -6.23 9.19 5.01
CA SER A 98 -6.92 9.39 6.29
C SER A 98 -6.01 8.94 7.44
N PHE A 99 -5.86 9.75 8.49
CA PHE A 99 -5.11 9.33 9.68
C PHE A 99 -6.04 8.56 10.63
N ASN A 100 -5.75 7.28 10.86
CA ASN A 100 -6.53 6.43 11.74
C ASN A 100 -5.63 5.40 12.44
N ASN A 101 -5.88 5.14 13.72
CA ASN A 101 -5.12 4.17 14.54
C ASN A 101 -3.59 4.36 14.46
N GLY A 102 -3.13 5.62 14.43
CA GLY A 102 -1.70 5.95 14.41
C GLY A 102 -1.02 5.84 13.05
N ALA A 103 -1.76 5.59 11.96
CA ALA A 103 -1.20 5.47 10.62
C ALA A 103 -2.03 6.22 9.57
N TYR A 104 -1.35 6.69 8.53
CA TYR A 104 -1.99 7.22 7.34
C TYR A 104 -2.49 6.06 6.49
N THR A 105 -3.77 6.04 6.15
CA THR A 105 -4.39 4.97 5.38
C THR A 105 -5.11 5.52 4.17
N LEU A 106 -4.89 4.90 3.02
CA LEU A 106 -5.62 5.17 1.78
C LEU A 106 -6.00 3.86 1.09
N THR A 107 -7.02 3.92 0.24
CA THR A 107 -7.41 2.82 -0.65
C THR A 107 -7.07 3.26 -2.07
N THR A 108 -6.52 2.36 -2.88
CA THR A 108 -6.24 2.67 -4.29
C THR A 108 -7.55 2.83 -5.06
N ASP A 109 -7.55 3.74 -6.03
CA ASP A 109 -8.69 3.88 -6.96
C ASP A 109 -8.79 2.66 -7.90
N GLU A 110 -7.65 2.01 -8.16
CA GLU A 110 -7.53 0.86 -9.05
C GLU A 110 -7.86 -0.47 -8.35
N ASP A 111 -8.42 -1.40 -9.13
CA ASP A 111 -8.81 -2.73 -8.70
C ASP A 111 -7.67 -3.77 -8.79
N ASP A 112 -7.95 -4.98 -8.30
CA ASP A 112 -7.00 -6.09 -8.30
C ASP A 112 -6.56 -6.52 -9.70
N ALA A 113 -7.44 -6.46 -10.70
CA ALA A 113 -7.14 -6.82 -12.08
C ALA A 113 -6.09 -5.89 -12.69
N TYR A 114 -6.22 -4.58 -12.48
CA TYR A 114 -5.20 -3.60 -12.88
C TYR A 114 -3.84 -3.95 -12.28
N TRP A 115 -3.78 -4.20 -10.97
CA TRP A 115 -2.53 -4.48 -10.26
C TRP A 115 -1.86 -5.78 -10.69
N ILE A 116 -2.65 -6.82 -10.98
CA ILE A 116 -2.14 -8.08 -11.51
C ILE A 116 -1.47 -7.85 -12.86
N ASN A 117 -2.13 -7.12 -13.76
CA ASN A 117 -1.61 -6.84 -15.11
C ASN A 117 -0.33 -6.00 -15.04
N PHE A 118 -0.33 -4.95 -14.22
CA PHE A 118 0.85 -4.13 -13.98
C PHE A 118 2.05 -4.97 -13.53
N LEU A 119 1.88 -5.80 -12.49
CA LEU A 119 2.96 -6.61 -11.94
C LEU A 119 3.44 -7.69 -12.93
N ASN A 120 2.54 -8.26 -13.72
CA ASN A 120 2.91 -9.22 -14.77
C ASN A 120 3.76 -8.57 -15.87
N ASN A 121 3.38 -7.38 -16.34
CA ASN A 121 4.08 -6.67 -17.40
C ASN A 121 5.50 -6.26 -16.98
N ILE A 122 5.69 -5.87 -15.71
CA ILE A 122 7.02 -5.58 -15.16
C ILE A 122 7.88 -6.84 -15.09
N THR A 123 7.31 -7.99 -14.72
CA THR A 123 8.08 -9.25 -14.72
C THR A 123 8.48 -9.73 -16.11
N SER A 124 7.70 -9.40 -17.14
CA SER A 124 7.97 -9.79 -18.54
C SER A 124 9.01 -8.92 -19.25
N SER A 125 9.27 -7.71 -18.75
CA SER A 125 10.20 -6.74 -19.35
C SER A 125 11.61 -6.79 -18.75
N SER A 126 11.87 -7.70 -17.81
CA SER A 126 13.23 -7.94 -17.34
C SER A 126 14.07 -8.56 -18.48
N PRO A 127 15.17 -7.94 -18.93
CA PRO A 127 15.99 -8.53 -19.97
C PRO A 127 16.57 -9.84 -19.46
N LYS A 128 16.47 -10.89 -20.27
CA LYS A 128 17.23 -12.14 -20.05
C LYS A 128 18.70 -11.75 -19.99
N LYS A 129 19.31 -11.88 -18.81
CA LYS A 129 20.76 -11.93 -18.69
C LYS A 129 21.26 -13.24 -19.28
#